data_AF-W2X419-F1
#
_entry.id   AF-W2X419-F1
#
_cell.length_a   1.000
_cell.length_b   1.000
_cell.length_c   1.000
_cell.angle_alpha   90.00
_cell.angle_beta   90.00
_cell.angle_gamma   90.00
#
_symmetry.space_group_name_H-M   'P 1'
#
loop_
_entity.id
_entity.type
_entity.pdbx_description
1 polymer ?
#
loop_
_entity_poly.entity_id
_entity_poly.type
_entity_poly.pdbx_seq_one_letter_code
_entity_poly.pdbx_strand_id
1 'polypeptide(L)'
;MANTQSVSDGRICVSCFSPGTTLSVLVAVPCGHVFCKSCISRRCTVALKDRTLVPAHCCGLEFPTEYVKEALESADFTTYSRFLRERQWKCTTLRSDVEYAQMVKRIGGMQCPRCGVGVKKISGCDTMKCFCGNQFLYLH
;
A
#
# COMPACT_ATOMS: atom_id res chain seq x y z
N MET A 1 -10.52 -0.38 19.19
CA MET A 1 -11.05 0.97 19.51
C MET A 1 -10.24 1.96 18.69
N ALA A 2 -10.75 2.37 17.53
CA ALA A 2 -10.06 3.35 16.67
C ALA A 2 -10.49 4.75 17.12
N ASN A 3 -9.53 5.52 17.60
CA ASN A 3 -9.73 6.84 18.17
C ASN A 3 -9.93 7.86 17.04
N THR A 4 -11.18 8.08 16.64
CA THR A 4 -11.57 9.08 15.65
C THR A 4 -11.52 10.47 16.29
N GLN A 5 -10.33 11.07 16.39
CA GLN A 5 -10.19 12.45 16.84
C GLN A 5 -10.27 13.39 15.63
N SER A 6 -11.45 13.97 15.42
CA SER A 6 -11.64 15.14 14.57
C SER A 6 -11.00 16.35 15.23
N VAL A 7 -9.73 16.61 14.92
CA VAL A 7 -8.99 17.77 15.47
C VAL A 7 -9.16 18.98 14.54
N SER A 8 -9.96 19.95 14.98
CA SER A 8 -10.08 21.29 14.39
C SER A 8 -8.94 22.18 14.89
N ASP A 9 -7.77 22.08 14.28
CA ASP A 9 -6.60 22.87 14.69
C ASP A 9 -5.77 23.25 13.46
N GLY A 10 -6.09 24.36 12.78
CA GLY A 10 -5.25 25.07 11.78
C GLY A 10 -4.60 24.27 10.62
N ARG A 11 -4.83 22.97 10.54
CA ARG A 11 -4.14 22.05 9.65
C ARG A 11 -4.68 22.24 8.23
N ILE A 12 -3.76 22.26 7.26
CA ILE A 12 -4.06 22.37 5.83
C ILE A 12 -3.79 21.04 5.16
N CYS A 13 -4.62 20.66 4.20
CA CYS A 13 -4.38 19.49 3.37
C CYS A 13 -3.04 19.63 2.66
N VAL A 14 -2.14 18.66 2.79
CA VAL A 14 -0.80 18.75 2.18
C VAL A 14 -0.85 18.70 0.63
N SER A 15 -1.95 18.26 0.05
CA SER A 15 -2.08 18.12 -1.41
C SER A 15 -2.72 19.32 -2.10
N CYS A 16 -3.68 20.00 -1.47
CA CYS A 16 -4.40 21.13 -2.06
C CYS A 16 -4.24 22.44 -1.28
N PHE A 17 -3.53 22.39 -0.15
CA PHE A 17 -3.27 23.53 0.75
C PHE A 17 -4.53 24.21 1.30
N SER A 18 -5.70 23.58 1.17
CA SER A 18 -6.95 24.09 1.72
C SER A 18 -7.08 23.69 3.20
N PRO A 19 -7.59 24.58 4.06
CA PRO A 19 -7.86 24.26 5.45
C PRO A 19 -8.99 23.23 5.57
N GLY A 20 -9.00 22.52 6.69
CA GLY A 20 -10.15 21.69 7.05
C GLY A 20 -11.39 22.55 7.31
N THR A 21 -12.55 22.07 6.88
CA THR A 21 -13.85 22.69 7.18
C THR A 21 -14.80 21.65 7.77
N THR A 22 -15.97 22.07 8.26
CA THR A 22 -17.02 21.15 8.71
C THR A 22 -17.47 20.16 7.63
N LEU A 23 -17.40 20.57 6.35
CA LEU A 23 -17.73 19.73 5.19
C LEU A 23 -16.53 18.98 4.60
N SER A 24 -15.31 19.40 4.93
CA SER A 24 -14.06 18.85 4.41
C SER A 24 -13.12 18.56 5.57
N VAL A 25 -13.44 17.50 6.31
CA VAL A 25 -12.61 17.03 7.43
C VAL A 25 -11.27 16.52 6.89
N LEU A 26 -10.20 16.91 7.57
CA LEU A 26 -8.85 16.42 7.27
C LEU A 26 -8.56 15.19 8.12
N VAL A 27 -7.97 14.17 7.49
CA VAL A 27 -7.52 12.94 8.16
C VAL A 27 -6.01 12.85 8.10
N ALA A 28 -5.38 12.45 9.20
CA ALA A 28 -3.95 12.17 9.25
C ALA A 28 -3.67 10.77 8.71
N VAL A 29 -2.73 10.64 7.78
CA VAL A 29 -2.25 9.36 7.27
C VAL A 29 -1.05 8.87 8.10
N PRO A 30 -0.61 7.60 7.97
CA PRO A 30 0.40 7.01 8.88
C PRO A 30 1.75 7.76 8.93
N CYS A 31 2.11 8.53 7.91
CA CYS A 31 3.31 9.37 7.94
C CYS A 31 3.15 10.68 8.73
N GLY A 32 1.96 10.99 9.25
CA GLY A 32 1.65 12.20 10.02
C GLY A 32 1.09 13.35 9.19
N HIS A 33 1.23 13.33 7.85
CA HIS A 33 0.62 14.33 6.99
C HIS A 33 -0.90 14.23 6.98
N VAL A 34 -1.58 15.34 6.71
CA VAL A 34 -3.05 15.39 6.65
C VAL A 34 -3.57 15.61 5.23
N PHE A 35 -4.71 14.99 4.92
CA PHE A 35 -5.36 15.09 3.62
C PHE A 35 -6.87 15.26 3.78
N CYS A 36 -7.50 16.01 2.88
CA CYS A 36 -8.96 15.98 2.72
C CYS A 36 -9.38 14.75 1.90
N LYS A 37 -10.63 14.32 2.06
CA LYS A 37 -11.21 13.17 1.35
C LYS A 37 -11.09 13.29 -0.18
N SER A 38 -11.31 14.47 -0.75
CA SER A 38 -11.21 14.68 -2.20
C SER A 38 -9.79 14.50 -2.74
N CYS A 39 -8.77 14.88 -1.97
CA CYS A 39 -7.38 14.66 -2.35
C CYS A 39 -6.97 13.19 -2.23
N ILE A 40 -7.46 12.48 -1.21
CA ILE A 40 -7.28 11.01 -1.12
C ILE A 40 -7.92 10.34 -2.33
N SER A 41 -9.18 10.70 -2.64
CA SER A 41 -9.93 10.19 -3.79
C SER A 41 -9.14 10.38 -5.09
N ARG A 42 -8.71 11.61 -5.38
CA ARG A 42 -7.92 11.93 -6.59
C ARG A 42 -6.65 11.09 -6.71
N ARG A 43 -5.91 10.89 -5.61
CA ARG A 43 -4.70 10.06 -5.63
C ARG A 43 -5.03 8.60 -5.91
N CYS A 44 -6.09 8.07 -5.32
CA CYS A 44 -6.56 6.72 -5.58
C CYS A 44 -7.07 6.55 -7.03
N THR A 45 -7.77 7.53 -7.59
CA THR A 45 -8.22 7.51 -8.99
C THR A 45 -7.06 7.50 -9.98
N VAL A 46 -5.96 8.21 -9.68
CA VAL A 46 -4.72 8.11 -10.50
C VAL A 46 -4.16 6.68 -10.44
N ALA A 47 -4.15 6.07 -9.25
CA ALA A 47 -3.72 4.68 -9.08
C ALA A 47 -4.66 3.64 -9.74
N LEU A 48 -5.93 3.98 -9.98
CA LEU A 48 -6.83 3.14 -10.79
C LEU A 48 -6.45 3.13 -12.27
N LYS A 49 -5.82 4.20 -12.76
CA LYS A 49 -5.35 4.31 -14.15
C LYS A 49 -3.95 3.71 -14.32
N ASP A 50 -3.09 3.90 -13.34
CA ASP A 50 -1.75 3.33 -13.29
C ASP A 50 -1.57 2.44 -12.06
N ARG A 51 -1.60 1.13 -12.29
CA ARG A 51 -1.51 0.12 -11.23
C ARG A 51 -0.17 0.13 -10.49
N THR A 52 0.88 0.73 -11.05
CA THR A 52 2.18 0.85 -10.37
C THR A 52 2.13 1.79 -9.17
N LEU A 53 1.11 2.65 -9.12
CA LEU A 53 0.85 3.60 -8.04
C LEU A 53 -0.11 3.03 -6.98
N VAL A 54 -0.51 1.76 -7.12
CA VAL A 54 -1.26 1.03 -6.10
C VAL A 54 -0.27 0.31 -5.18
N PRO A 55 -0.33 0.52 -3.86
CA PRO A 55 -1.23 1.40 -3.12
C PRO A 55 -0.83 2.87 -3.17
N ALA A 56 -1.87 3.71 -3.08
CA ALA A 56 -1.71 5.13 -2.85
C ALA A 56 -1.07 5.34 -1.47
N HIS A 57 -0.05 6.20 -1.41
CA HIS A 57 0.80 6.32 -0.23
C HIS A 57 1.32 7.74 -0.08
N CYS A 58 1.79 8.10 1.10
CA CYS A 58 2.53 9.34 1.35
C CYS A 58 3.82 9.01 2.10
N CYS A 59 4.95 9.55 1.66
CA CYS A 59 6.26 9.28 2.26
C CYS A 59 6.59 7.78 2.35
N GLY A 60 6.15 6.99 1.36
CA GLY A 60 6.32 5.54 1.34
C GLY A 60 5.43 4.75 2.32
N LEU A 61 4.48 5.40 2.99
CA LEU A 61 3.47 4.77 3.85
C LEU A 61 2.10 4.77 3.18
N GLU A 62 1.52 3.58 3.09
CA GLU A 62 0.24 3.29 2.44
C GLU A 62 -0.90 4.07 3.12
N PHE A 63 -1.87 4.52 2.32
CA PHE A 63 -3.12 5.03 2.88
C PHE A 63 -3.92 3.87 3.48
N PRO A 64 -4.47 4.04 4.71
CA PRO A 64 -5.35 3.04 5.30
C PRO A 64 -6.52 2.69 4.38
N THR A 65 -6.85 1.40 4.29
CA THR A 65 -7.93 0.89 3.43
C THR A 65 -9.27 1.57 3.72
N GLU A 66 -9.57 1.86 4.98
CA GLU A 66 -10.79 2.58 5.35
C GLU A 66 -10.85 3.99 4.75
N TYR A 67 -9.73 4.72 4.72
CA TYR A 67 -9.71 6.06 4.11
C TYR A 67 -9.90 5.99 2.59
N VAL A 68 -9.35 4.97 1.95
CA VAL A 68 -9.55 4.73 0.52
C VAL A 68 -11.00 4.35 0.23
N LYS A 69 -11.60 3.48 1.06
CA LYS A 69 -13.00 3.07 0.96
C LYS A 69 -13.97 4.23 1.14
N GLU A 70 -13.68 5.10 2.09
CA GLU A 70 -14.48 6.31 2.30
C GLU A 70 -14.32 7.33 1.17
N ALA A 71 -13.15 7.39 0.52
CA ALA A 71 -12.84 8.38 -0.51
C ALA A 71 -13.26 7.99 -1.94
N LEU A 72 -13.41 6.70 -2.22
CA LEU A 72 -13.83 6.18 -3.53
C LEU A 72 -15.31 5.79 -3.56
N GLU A 73 -15.90 5.78 -4.74
CA GLU A 73 -17.19 5.12 -4.97
C GLU A 73 -17.03 3.59 -4.90
N SER A 74 -18.15 2.87 -4.73
CA SER A 74 -18.15 1.41 -4.51
C SER A 74 -17.51 0.61 -5.64
N ALA A 75 -17.75 0.98 -6.90
CA ALA A 75 -17.15 0.34 -8.07
C ALA A 75 -15.63 0.58 -8.16
N ASP A 76 -15.21 1.81 -7.91
CA ASP A 76 -13.80 2.21 -7.88
C ASP A 76 -13.05 1.50 -6.74
N PHE A 77 -13.64 1.44 -5.55
CA PHE A 77 -13.05 0.72 -4.41
C PHE A 77 -12.94 -0.79 -4.67
N THR A 78 -13.91 -1.38 -5.36
CA THR A 78 -13.85 -2.80 -5.77
C THR A 78 -12.67 -3.05 -6.69
N THR A 79 -12.48 -2.17 -7.68
CA THR A 79 -11.35 -2.24 -8.61
C THR A 79 -10.01 -2.03 -7.88
N TYR A 80 -9.94 -1.03 -7.01
CA TYR A 80 -8.78 -0.74 -6.20
C TYR A 80 -8.38 -1.93 -5.31
N SER A 81 -9.36 -2.53 -4.63
CA SER A 81 -9.16 -3.69 -3.76
C SER A 81 -8.64 -4.90 -4.54
N ARG A 82 -9.13 -5.12 -5.77
CA ARG A 82 -8.58 -6.14 -6.66
C ARG A 82 -7.10 -5.88 -6.96
N PHE A 83 -6.73 -4.64 -7.29
CA PHE A 83 -5.33 -4.28 -7.58
C PHE A 83 -4.41 -4.47 -6.36
N LEU A 84 -4.89 -4.18 -5.15
CA LEU A 84 -4.14 -4.46 -3.92
C LEU A 84 -3.82 -5.96 -3.76
N ARG A 85 -4.79 -6.84 -4.06
CA ARG A 85 -4.59 -8.31 -3.95
C ARG A 85 -3.69 -8.87 -5.05
N GLU A 86 -3.82 -8.33 -6.27
CA GLU A 86 -3.05 -8.75 -7.45
C GLU A 86 -1.65 -8.10 -7.50
N ARG A 87 -1.31 -7.31 -6.48
CA ARG A 87 -0.08 -6.52 -6.45
C ARG A 87 1.13 -7.42 -6.63
N GLN A 88 1.97 -7.02 -7.57
CA GLN A 88 3.27 -7.63 -7.78
C GLN A 88 4.24 -6.94 -6.79
N TRP A 89 4.64 -7.64 -5.72
CA TRP A 89 5.56 -7.15 -4.66
C TRP A 89 7.00 -6.95 -5.16
N LYS A 90 7.20 -6.88 -6.46
CA LYS A 90 8.51 -6.64 -7.06
C LYS A 90 8.95 -5.22 -6.74
N CYS A 91 9.98 -5.11 -5.90
CA CYS A 91 10.79 -3.91 -5.68
C CYS A 91 9.97 -2.62 -5.51
N THR A 92 8.88 -2.64 -4.74
CA THR A 92 8.31 -1.37 -4.31
C THR A 92 9.23 -0.77 -3.24
N THR A 93 9.29 0.55 -3.18
CA THR A 93 10.02 1.30 -2.15
C THR A 93 9.15 1.64 -0.95
N LEU A 94 7.97 1.01 -0.83
CA LEU A 94 7.12 1.20 0.34
C LEU A 94 7.82 0.64 1.58
N ARG A 95 7.63 1.32 2.71
CA ARG A 95 8.29 0.94 3.96
C ARG A 95 7.90 -0.47 4.39
N SER A 96 6.63 -0.82 4.27
CA SER A 96 6.10 -2.17 4.55
C SER A 96 6.76 -3.24 3.68
N ASP A 97 7.03 -2.96 2.40
CA ASP A 97 7.69 -3.89 1.49
C ASP A 97 9.18 -4.05 1.80
N VAL A 98 9.87 -2.97 2.17
CA VAL A 98 11.27 -3.00 2.60
C VAL A 98 11.40 -3.83 3.89
N GLU A 99 10.53 -3.58 4.87
CA GLU A 99 10.48 -4.34 6.13
C GLU A 99 10.16 -5.82 5.88
N TYR A 100 9.22 -6.12 4.98
CA TYR A 100 8.90 -7.48 4.57
C TYR A 100 10.10 -8.19 3.92
N ALA A 101 10.78 -7.53 2.98
CA ALA A 101 11.96 -8.09 2.32
C ALA A 101 13.09 -8.40 3.33
N GLN A 102 13.31 -7.51 4.30
CA GLN A 102 14.27 -7.74 5.39
C GLN A 102 13.86 -8.93 6.26
N MET A 103 12.59 -9.06 6.60
CA MET A 103 12.08 -10.18 7.38
C MET A 103 12.27 -11.51 6.66
N VAL A 104 11.94 -11.57 5.35
CA VAL A 104 12.16 -12.76 4.52
C VAL A 104 13.63 -13.19 4.55
N LYS A 105 14.57 -12.25 4.39
CA LYS A 105 16.01 -12.54 4.50
C LYS A 105 16.40 -13.05 5.88
N ARG A 106 15.89 -12.42 6.95
CA ARG A 106 16.22 -12.77 8.34
C ARG A 106 15.84 -14.21 8.69
N ILE A 107 14.74 -14.72 8.14
CA ILE A 107 14.30 -16.11 8.37
C ILE A 107 14.98 -17.14 7.45
N GLY A 108 16.00 -16.72 6.71
CA GLY A 108 16.70 -17.52 5.69
C GLY A 108 15.84 -17.81 4.47
N GLY A 109 14.92 -16.90 4.14
CA GLY A 109 14.05 -16.96 2.97
C GLY A 109 14.60 -16.17 1.78
N MET A 110 14.06 -16.44 0.60
CA MET A 110 14.32 -15.69 -0.64
C MET A 110 13.01 -15.18 -1.21
N GLN A 111 12.97 -13.96 -1.75
CA GLN A 111 11.78 -13.46 -2.46
C GLN A 111 11.73 -14.01 -3.89
N CYS A 112 10.54 -14.42 -4.33
CA CYS A 112 10.28 -14.83 -5.71
C CYS A 112 10.66 -13.69 -6.67
N PRO A 113 11.54 -13.93 -7.66
CA PRO A 113 12.00 -12.90 -8.58
C PRO A 113 10.91 -12.45 -9.55
N ARG A 114 9.71 -13.06 -9.54
CA ARG A 114 8.55 -12.64 -10.34
C ARG A 114 7.53 -11.80 -9.57
N CYS A 115 7.15 -12.20 -8.36
CA CYS A 115 6.06 -11.53 -7.65
C CYS A 115 6.47 -10.97 -6.28
N GLY A 116 7.68 -11.22 -5.80
CA GLY A 116 8.21 -10.70 -4.54
C GLY A 116 7.74 -11.41 -3.26
N VAL A 117 6.87 -12.43 -3.32
CA VAL A 117 6.55 -13.21 -2.12
C VAL A 117 7.79 -13.90 -1.57
N GLY A 118 7.96 -13.89 -0.25
CA GLY A 118 8.94 -14.70 0.45
C GLY A 118 8.68 -16.19 0.30
N VAL A 119 9.73 -16.93 -0.03
CA VAL A 119 9.75 -18.38 -0.17
C VAL A 119 10.85 -18.92 0.74
N LYS A 120 10.54 -19.97 1.49
CA LYS A 120 11.51 -20.68 2.32
C LYS A 120 11.62 -22.12 1.85
N LYS A 121 12.85 -22.59 1.63
CA LYS A 121 13.13 -23.99 1.35
C LYS A 121 13.12 -24.77 2.65
N ILE A 122 12.33 -25.84 2.72
CA ILE A 122 12.29 -26.76 3.89
C ILE A 122 13.22 -27.96 3.70
N SER A 123 13.30 -28.50 2.48
CA SER A 123 14.16 -29.61 2.06
C SER A 123 14.09 -29.76 0.53
N GLY A 124 14.93 -30.62 -0.07
CA GLY A 124 14.83 -31.01 -1.48
C GLY A 124 15.64 -30.15 -2.46
N CYS A 125 15.15 -30.03 -3.69
CA CYS A 125 15.80 -29.35 -4.82
C CYS A 125 15.78 -27.82 -4.70
N ASP A 126 16.74 -27.14 -5.30
CA ASP A 126 16.79 -25.67 -5.36
C ASP A 126 15.85 -25.07 -6.41
N THR A 127 15.32 -25.86 -7.34
CA THR A 127 14.32 -25.41 -8.30
C THR A 127 12.95 -25.29 -7.62
N MET A 128 12.56 -24.06 -7.28
CA MET A 128 11.31 -23.75 -6.59
C MET A 128 10.22 -23.30 -7.57
N LYS A 129 8.95 -23.51 -7.22
CA LYS A 129 7.78 -22.98 -7.93
C LYS A 129 6.95 -22.09 -6.99
N CYS A 130 6.81 -20.83 -7.35
CA CYS A 130 5.97 -19.87 -6.62
C CYS A 130 4.48 -20.09 -6.92
N PHE A 131 3.59 -19.68 -6.01
CA PHE A 131 2.14 -19.64 -6.26
C PHE A 131 1.75 -18.81 -7.49
N CYS A 132 2.54 -17.79 -7.86
CA CYS A 132 2.33 -16.98 -9.05
C CYS A 132 2.73 -17.71 -10.35
N GLY A 133 3.12 -18.99 -10.26
CA GLY A 133 3.54 -19.83 -11.39
C GLY A 133 5.01 -19.72 -11.78
N ASN A 134 5.79 -18.80 -11.19
CA ASN A 134 7.22 -18.65 -11.54
C ASN A 134 8.06 -19.81 -11.01
N GLN A 135 8.86 -20.43 -11.87
CA GLN A 135 9.92 -21.35 -11.46
C GLN A 135 11.26 -20.60 -11.41
N PHE A 136 12.07 -20.86 -10.37
CA PHE A 136 13.34 -20.18 -10.16
C PHE A 136 14.26 -21.02 -9.26
N LEU A 137 15.58 -20.78 -9.36
CA LEU A 137 16.56 -21.35 -8.44
C LEU A 137 16.55 -20.59 -7.11
N TYR A 138 16.57 -21.34 -6.02
CA TYR A 138 16.69 -20.85 -4.66
C TYR A 138 18.17 -20.55 -4.37
N LEU A 139 18.53 -19.27 -4.34
CA LEU A 139 19.89 -18.84 -4.04
C LEU A 139 19.95 -18.44 -2.56
N HIS A 140 20.93 -18.99 -1.85
CA HIS A 140 21.16 -18.75 -0.43
C HIS A 140 21.81 -17.39 -0.16
#